data_AF-A0A838DFQ4-F1
#
_entry.id   AF-A0A838DFQ4-F1
#
_cell.length_a   1.000
_cell.length_b   1.000
_cell.length_c   1.000
_cell.angle_alpha   90.00
_cell.angle_beta   90.00
_cell.angle_gamma   90.00
#
_symmetry.space_group_name_H-M   'P 1'
#
loop_
_entity.id
_entity.type
_entity.pdbx_description
1 polymer ?
#
loop_
_entity_poly.entity_id
_entity_poly.type
_entity_poly.pdbx_seq_one_letter_code
_entity_poly.pdbx_strand_id
1 'polypeptide(L)'
;EIQIAALDSLNYLVWQARNHGRRKALMDISNEIVLDGILVELLGAPNSWLRQRSVELLGLLSDQPYELRPQLEYLLQEDSDTGVRTCVATALGQTAARWAIPVLLQALLDPNELVAETALHALGRVASPDDHIVVYILRELSAYGQKEDEETTRLAHAARTLLKKWRRITGGGRQKFA
;
A
#
# COMPACT_ATOMS: atom_id res chain seq x y z
N GLU A 1 -10.09 -19.36 -14.35
CA GLU A 1 -11.27 -18.51 -14.61
C GLU A 1 -12.28 -18.53 -13.45
N ILE A 2 -12.78 -19.70 -13.02
CA ILE A 2 -13.76 -19.79 -11.91
C ILE A 2 -13.26 -19.12 -10.61
N GLN A 3 -12.01 -19.36 -10.22
CA GLN A 3 -11.42 -18.75 -9.01
C GLN A 3 -11.29 -17.22 -9.10
N ILE A 4 -11.00 -16.67 -10.28
CA ILE A 4 -10.88 -15.23 -10.50
C ILE A 4 -12.27 -14.57 -10.38
N ALA A 5 -13.27 -15.13 -11.05
CA ALA A 5 -14.64 -14.63 -10.98
C ALA A 5 -15.22 -14.69 -9.54
N ALA A 6 -14.87 -15.73 -8.78
CA ALA A 6 -15.23 -15.84 -7.37
C ALA A 6 -14.55 -14.75 -6.53
N LEU A 7 -13.24 -14.51 -6.74
CA LEU A 7 -12.52 -13.42 -6.06
C LEU A 7 -13.05 -12.04 -6.45
N ASP A 8 -13.41 -11.81 -7.71
CA ASP A 8 -14.03 -10.56 -8.16
C ASP A 8 -15.37 -10.31 -7.46
N SER A 9 -16.20 -11.36 -7.37
CA SER A 9 -17.48 -11.29 -6.67
C SER A 9 -17.28 -11.01 -5.18
N LEU A 10 -16.29 -11.65 -4.56
CA LEU A 10 -15.96 -11.46 -3.15
C LEU A 10 -15.42 -10.05 -2.88
N ASN A 11 -14.48 -9.56 -3.70
CA ASN A 11 -13.96 -8.19 -3.63
C ASN A 11 -15.09 -7.17 -3.72
N TYR A 12 -16.02 -7.38 -4.66
CA TYR A 12 -17.18 -6.51 -4.80
C TYR A 12 -18.07 -6.50 -3.55
N LEU A 13 -18.36 -7.67 -2.97
CA LEU A 13 -19.18 -7.79 -1.76
C LEU A 13 -18.52 -7.14 -0.53
N VAL A 14 -17.22 -7.36 -0.35
CA VAL A 14 -16.44 -6.75 0.75
C VAL A 14 -16.38 -5.23 0.58
N TRP A 15 -16.12 -4.75 -0.63
CA TRP A 15 -16.13 -3.32 -0.94
C TRP A 15 -17.49 -2.67 -0.64
N GLN A 16 -18.58 -3.31 -1.07
CA GLN A 16 -19.95 -2.88 -0.78
C GLN A 16 -20.19 -2.83 0.73
N ALA A 17 -19.84 -3.89 1.46
CA ALA A 17 -20.01 -3.94 2.91
C ALA A 17 -19.23 -2.82 3.61
N ARG A 18 -17.98 -2.57 3.20
CA ARG A 18 -17.11 -1.52 3.73
C ARG A 18 -17.68 -0.12 3.49
N ASN A 19 -18.09 0.19 2.26
CA ASN A 19 -18.56 1.54 1.90
C ASN A 19 -19.99 1.84 2.38
N HIS A 20 -20.82 0.81 2.57
CA HIS A 20 -22.15 0.96 3.16
C HIS A 20 -22.16 0.79 4.70
N GLY A 21 -20.99 0.75 5.35
CA GLY A 21 -20.88 0.69 6.81
C GLY A 21 -21.42 -0.59 7.45
N ARG A 22 -21.51 -1.70 6.69
CA ARG A 22 -22.01 -3.00 7.14
C ARG A 22 -20.94 -3.76 7.95
N ARG A 23 -20.56 -3.21 9.10
CA ARG A 23 -19.44 -3.72 9.92
C ARG A 23 -19.56 -5.19 10.30
N LYS A 24 -20.75 -5.65 10.70
CA LYS A 24 -20.97 -7.07 11.06
C LYS A 24 -20.70 -7.99 9.87
N ALA A 25 -21.29 -7.69 8.71
CA ALA A 25 -21.06 -8.48 7.49
C ALA A 25 -19.59 -8.47 7.08
N LEU A 26 -18.91 -7.33 7.21
CA LEU A 26 -17.47 -7.23 6.94
C LEU A 26 -16.66 -8.13 7.88
N MET A 27 -17.00 -8.17 9.18
CA MET A 27 -16.31 -9.00 10.16
C MET A 27 -16.57 -10.50 9.95
N ASP A 28 -17.82 -10.87 9.67
CA ASP A 28 -18.20 -12.25 9.37
C ASP A 28 -17.46 -12.77 8.12
N ILE A 29 -17.43 -11.96 7.05
CA ILE A 29 -16.68 -12.29 5.83
C ILE A 29 -15.18 -12.36 6.08
N SER A 30 -14.62 -11.41 6.86
CA SER A 30 -13.18 -11.39 7.16
C SER A 30 -12.76 -12.64 7.93
N ASN A 31 -13.55 -13.05 8.93
CA ASN A 31 -13.27 -14.25 9.71
C ASN A 31 -13.26 -15.50 8.85
N GLU A 32 -14.27 -15.68 7.98
CA GLU A 32 -14.35 -16.86 7.11
C GLU A 32 -13.14 -16.95 6.16
N ILE A 33 -12.80 -15.84 5.50
CA ILE A 33 -11.70 -15.81 4.53
C ILE A 33 -10.34 -16.09 5.20
N VAL A 34 -10.14 -15.56 6.41
CA VAL A 34 -8.86 -15.68 7.12
C VAL A 34 -8.68 -17.07 7.73
N LEU A 35 -9.75 -17.70 8.23
CA LEU A 35 -9.66 -18.97 8.96
C LEU A 35 -9.38 -20.17 8.06
N ASP A 36 -9.78 -20.12 6.79
CA ASP A 36 -9.66 -21.28 5.88
C ASP A 36 -8.26 -21.46 5.27
N GLY A 37 -7.29 -20.56 5.53
CA GLY A 37 -5.92 -20.67 5.05
C GLY A 37 -5.73 -20.52 3.53
N ILE A 38 -6.84 -20.52 2.77
CA ILE A 38 -6.88 -20.43 1.30
C ILE A 38 -6.17 -19.18 0.76
N LEU A 39 -6.15 -18.09 1.52
CA LEU A 39 -5.43 -16.88 1.15
C LEU A 39 -3.93 -17.11 0.94
N VAL A 40 -3.29 -17.95 1.75
CA VAL A 40 -1.86 -18.26 1.60
C VAL A 40 -1.61 -18.96 0.27
N GLU A 41 -2.46 -19.93 -0.08
CA GLU A 41 -2.37 -20.65 -1.35
C GLU A 41 -2.59 -19.72 -2.55
N LEU A 42 -3.57 -18.82 -2.47
CA LEU A 42 -3.88 -17.89 -3.56
C LEU A 42 -2.81 -16.81 -3.73
N LEU A 43 -2.16 -16.36 -2.66
CA LEU A 43 -1.01 -15.47 -2.71
C LEU A 43 0.25 -16.15 -3.29
N GLY A 44 0.35 -17.47 -3.18
CA GLY A 44 1.42 -18.27 -3.79
C GLY A 44 1.07 -18.83 -5.18
N ALA A 45 -0.11 -18.54 -5.71
CA ALA A 45 -0.59 -19.14 -6.95
C ALA A 45 0.29 -18.72 -8.14
N PRO A 46 0.50 -19.60 -9.14
CA PRO A 46 1.33 -19.28 -10.31
C PRO A 46 0.75 -18.15 -11.17
N ASN A 47 -0.58 -18.02 -11.19
CA ASN A 47 -1.28 -16.97 -11.95
C ASN A 47 -1.23 -15.63 -11.21
N SER A 48 -0.62 -14.61 -11.82
CA SER A 48 -0.50 -13.28 -11.23
C SER A 48 -1.84 -12.61 -10.97
N TRP A 49 -2.87 -12.87 -11.78
CA TRP A 49 -4.22 -12.34 -11.55
C TRP A 49 -4.83 -12.86 -10.25
N LEU A 50 -4.59 -14.13 -9.91
CA LEU A 50 -5.06 -14.69 -8.63
C LEU A 50 -4.36 -14.00 -7.46
N ARG A 51 -3.04 -13.78 -7.56
CA ARG A 51 -2.28 -13.05 -6.53
C ARG A 51 -2.78 -11.62 -6.39
N GLN A 52 -2.95 -10.88 -7.50
CA GLN A 52 -3.49 -9.51 -7.50
C GLN A 52 -4.85 -9.44 -6.81
N ARG A 53 -5.83 -10.26 -7.21
CA ARG A 53 -7.18 -10.23 -6.61
C ARG A 53 -7.19 -10.64 -5.15
N SER A 54 -6.29 -11.51 -4.73
CA SER A 54 -6.13 -11.91 -3.33
C SER A 54 -5.53 -10.77 -2.49
N VAL A 55 -4.57 -10.03 -3.04
CA VAL A 55 -4.01 -8.84 -2.38
C VAL A 55 -5.02 -7.70 -2.33
N GLU A 56 -5.81 -7.49 -3.38
CA GLU A 56 -6.93 -6.53 -3.38
C GLU A 56 -7.93 -6.86 -2.26
N LEU A 57 -8.32 -8.13 -2.14
CA LEU A 57 -9.20 -8.61 -1.08
C LEU A 57 -8.64 -8.22 0.28
N LEU A 58 -7.37 -8.54 0.53
CA LEU A 58 -6.66 -8.20 1.77
C LEU A 58 -6.62 -6.69 2.05
N GLY A 59 -6.51 -5.84 1.03
CA GLY A 59 -6.57 -4.37 1.19
C GLY A 59 -7.95 -3.86 1.61
N LEU A 60 -9.00 -4.60 1.24
CA LEU A 60 -10.38 -4.30 1.61
C LEU A 60 -10.74 -4.76 3.03
N LEU A 61 -10.09 -5.82 3.53
CA LEU A 61 -10.25 -6.29 4.91
C LEU A 61 -9.68 -5.28 5.91
N SER A 62 -10.26 -5.23 7.12
CA SER A 62 -9.85 -4.25 8.14
C SER A 62 -8.62 -4.70 8.93
N ASP A 63 -8.51 -6.01 9.19
CA ASP A 63 -7.39 -6.62 9.91
C ASP A 63 -6.76 -7.70 9.03
N GLN A 64 -5.50 -7.47 8.65
CA GLN A 64 -4.70 -8.48 7.94
C GLN A 64 -4.01 -9.39 8.96
N PRO A 65 -4.07 -10.72 8.78
CA PRO A 65 -3.36 -11.66 9.66
C PRO A 65 -1.85 -11.36 9.70
N TYR A 66 -1.26 -11.42 10.88
CA TYR A 66 0.18 -11.18 11.06
C TYR A 66 1.03 -12.19 10.27
N GLU A 67 0.51 -13.39 10.11
CA GLU A 67 1.12 -14.53 9.43
C GLU A 67 1.33 -14.27 7.93
N LEU A 68 0.57 -13.34 7.33
CA LEU A 68 0.69 -12.99 5.92
C LEU A 68 1.79 -11.96 5.64
N ARG A 69 2.35 -11.32 6.66
CA ARG A 69 3.35 -10.24 6.47
C ARG A 69 4.57 -10.69 5.67
N PRO A 70 5.21 -11.84 5.95
CA PRO A 70 6.36 -12.28 5.16
C PRO A 70 6.01 -12.53 3.69
N GLN A 71 4.81 -13.07 3.43
CA GLN A 71 4.33 -13.30 2.07
C GLN A 71 4.09 -11.97 1.34
N LEU A 72 3.48 -10.98 2.00
CA LEU A 72 3.27 -9.65 1.42
C LEU A 72 4.60 -8.92 1.17
N GLU A 73 5.57 -9.03 2.08
CA GLU A 73 6.93 -8.48 1.87
C GLU A 73 7.59 -9.11 0.64
N TYR A 74 7.56 -10.45 0.55
CA TYR A 74 8.09 -11.17 -0.60
C TYR A 74 7.40 -10.75 -1.91
N LEU A 75 6.06 -10.68 -1.91
CA LEU A 75 5.32 -10.27 -3.11
C LEU A 75 5.63 -8.83 -3.53
N LEU A 76 5.91 -7.93 -2.60
CA LEU A 76 6.28 -6.55 -2.93
C LEU A 76 7.71 -6.42 -3.46
N GLN A 77 8.64 -7.28 -3.01
CA GLN A 77 10.05 -7.20 -3.39
C GLN A 77 10.39 -8.05 -4.63
N GLU A 78 9.85 -9.27 -4.69
CA GLU A 78 10.38 -10.33 -5.54
C GLU A 78 9.36 -10.85 -6.58
N ASP A 79 8.09 -10.44 -6.52
CA ASP A 79 7.12 -10.89 -7.50
C ASP A 79 7.46 -10.40 -8.90
N SER A 80 7.51 -11.30 -9.88
CA SER A 80 7.81 -10.98 -11.28
C SER A 80 6.80 -10.04 -11.92
N ASP A 81 5.54 -10.05 -11.45
CA ASP A 81 4.44 -9.27 -12.00
C ASP A 81 4.35 -7.90 -11.31
N THR A 82 4.55 -6.83 -12.09
CA THR A 82 4.48 -5.44 -11.60
C THR A 82 3.10 -5.06 -11.06
N GLY A 83 2.04 -5.67 -11.59
CA GLY A 83 0.67 -5.49 -11.11
C GLY A 83 0.50 -6.05 -9.69
N VAL A 84 1.07 -7.22 -9.40
CA VAL A 84 1.09 -7.79 -8.04
C VAL A 84 1.81 -6.85 -7.08
N ARG A 85 3.03 -6.41 -7.41
CA ARG A 85 3.81 -5.49 -6.53
C ARG A 85 3.06 -4.18 -6.26
N THR A 86 2.43 -3.61 -7.30
CA THR A 86 1.58 -2.41 -7.19
C THR A 86 0.37 -2.65 -6.28
N CYS A 87 -0.31 -3.79 -6.43
CA CYS A 87 -1.45 -4.17 -5.58
C CYS A 87 -1.02 -4.29 -4.12
N VAL A 88 0.15 -4.87 -3.84
CA VAL A 88 0.65 -5.03 -2.46
C VAL A 88 0.92 -3.68 -1.83
N ALA A 89 1.67 -2.80 -2.51
CA ALA A 89 1.91 -1.44 -2.03
C ALA A 89 0.59 -0.69 -1.75
N THR A 90 -0.39 -0.83 -2.65
CA THR A 90 -1.73 -0.23 -2.48
C THR A 90 -2.44 -0.76 -1.24
N ALA A 91 -2.49 -2.08 -1.06
CA ALA A 91 -3.18 -2.73 0.06
C ALA A 91 -2.56 -2.34 1.40
N LEU A 92 -1.23 -2.29 1.50
CA LEU A 92 -0.51 -1.85 2.69
C LEU A 92 -0.83 -0.40 3.06
N GLY A 93 -0.94 0.48 2.05
CA GLY A 93 -1.37 1.86 2.26
C GLY A 93 -2.84 2.00 2.67
N GLN A 94 -3.74 1.16 2.15
CA GLN A 94 -5.18 1.18 2.46
C GLN A 94 -5.49 0.67 3.87
N THR A 95 -4.69 -0.27 4.37
CA THR A 95 -4.82 -0.88 5.70
C THR A 95 -4.01 -0.15 6.77
N ALA A 96 -3.36 0.96 6.41
CA ALA A 96 -2.48 1.72 7.31
C ALA A 96 -1.41 0.84 7.98
N ALA A 97 -0.85 -0.12 7.24
CA ALA A 97 0.10 -1.11 7.72
C ALA A 97 1.45 -0.48 8.12
N ARG A 98 1.56 0.08 9.34
CA ARG A 98 2.80 0.71 9.84
C ARG A 98 4.01 -0.22 9.87
N TRP A 99 3.79 -1.52 10.04
CA TRP A 99 4.86 -2.51 10.00
C TRP A 99 5.56 -2.57 8.64
N ALA A 100 4.87 -2.16 7.57
CA ALA A 100 5.39 -2.23 6.20
C ALA A 100 6.24 -1.02 5.78
N ILE A 101 6.49 -0.05 6.68
CA ILE A 101 7.34 1.11 6.35
C ILE A 101 8.71 0.69 5.77
N PRO A 102 9.45 -0.29 6.34
CA PRO A 102 10.74 -0.68 5.79
C PRO A 102 10.67 -1.23 4.36
N VAL A 103 9.72 -2.13 4.07
CA VAL A 103 9.56 -2.71 2.74
C VAL A 103 9.04 -1.69 1.72
N LEU A 104 8.16 -0.78 2.14
CA LEU A 104 7.68 0.32 1.30
C LEU A 104 8.79 1.32 0.96
N LEU A 105 9.75 1.55 1.87
CA LEU A 105 10.93 2.37 1.57
C LEU A 105 11.84 1.71 0.54
N GLN A 106 12.00 0.38 0.60
CA GLN A 106 12.76 -0.37 -0.42
C GLN A 106 12.05 -0.33 -1.78
N ALA A 107 10.72 -0.44 -1.80
CA ALA A 107 9.92 -0.39 -3.03
C ALA A 107 9.99 0.98 -3.75
N LEU A 108 10.52 2.04 -3.12
CA LEU A 108 10.84 3.30 -3.81
C LEU A 108 11.98 3.14 -4.85
N LEU A 109 12.75 2.06 -4.76
CA LEU A 109 13.83 1.70 -5.67
C LEU A 109 13.38 0.68 -6.73
N ASP A 110 12.09 0.34 -6.78
CA ASP A 110 11.58 -0.59 -7.79
C ASP A 110 11.86 -0.03 -9.20
N PRO A 111 12.35 -0.86 -10.15
CA PRO A 111 12.63 -0.41 -11.50
C PRO A 111 11.36 0.03 -12.26
N ASN A 112 10.18 -0.39 -11.81
CA ASN A 112 8.91 0.05 -12.36
C ASN A 112 8.42 1.31 -11.63
N GLU A 113 8.31 2.41 -12.37
CA GLU A 113 7.90 3.71 -11.82
C GLU A 113 6.54 3.68 -11.12
N LEU A 114 5.58 2.88 -11.60
CA LEU A 114 4.25 2.78 -11.01
C LEU A 114 4.31 2.13 -9.61
N VAL A 115 5.17 1.12 -9.43
CA VAL A 115 5.37 0.47 -8.13
C VAL A 115 6.00 1.48 -7.15
N ALA A 116 7.06 2.18 -7.56
CA ALA A 116 7.73 3.17 -6.73
C ALA A 116 6.79 4.33 -6.34
N GLU A 117 6.00 4.86 -7.28
CA GLU A 117 5.01 5.91 -7.02
C GLU A 117 3.92 5.42 -6.05
N THR A 118 3.45 4.19 -6.23
CA THR A 118 2.44 3.58 -5.36
C THR A 118 2.99 3.36 -3.94
N ALA A 119 4.24 2.90 -3.81
CA ALA A 119 4.91 2.75 -2.53
C ALA A 119 5.05 4.10 -1.80
N LEU A 120 5.37 5.16 -2.53
CA LEU A 120 5.42 6.51 -1.98
C LEU A 120 4.05 7.01 -1.50
N HIS A 121 2.98 6.74 -2.26
CA HIS A 121 1.62 7.05 -1.83
C HIS A 121 1.20 6.25 -0.59
N ALA A 122 1.58 4.98 -0.52
CA ALA A 122 1.36 4.13 0.64
C ALA A 122 2.11 4.66 1.87
N LEU A 123 3.38 5.05 1.74
CA LEU A 123 4.15 5.74 2.79
C LEU A 123 3.44 7.00 3.29
N GLY A 124 2.83 7.79 2.39
CA GLY A 124 2.04 8.95 2.78
C GLY A 124 0.76 8.64 3.58
N ARG A 125 0.32 7.38 3.62
CA ARG A 125 -0.82 6.89 4.42
C ARG A 125 -0.39 6.19 5.70
N VAL A 126 0.75 5.48 5.68
CA VAL A 126 1.23 4.69 6.83
C VAL A 126 2.17 5.48 7.75
N ALA A 127 2.98 6.38 7.19
CA ALA A 127 3.98 7.16 7.92
C ALA A 127 3.43 8.53 8.32
N SER A 128 4.09 9.14 9.30
CA SER A 128 3.81 10.48 9.80
C SER A 128 5.04 11.40 9.64
N PRO A 129 4.88 12.71 9.86
CA PRO A 129 6.01 13.65 9.90
C PRO A 129 7.05 13.34 10.99
N ASP A 130 6.71 12.51 11.98
CA ASP A 130 7.60 12.11 13.07
C ASP A 130 8.48 10.90 12.68
N ASP A 131 8.16 10.21 11.59
CA ASP A 131 8.97 9.13 11.03
C ASP A 131 10.20 9.73 10.31
N HIS A 132 11.20 10.17 11.09
CA HIS A 132 12.34 10.96 10.61
C HIS A 132 13.12 10.33 9.45
N ILE A 133 13.26 9.00 9.44
CA ILE A 133 13.92 8.27 8.34
C ILE A 133 13.12 8.44 7.04
N VAL A 134 11.79 8.30 7.10
CA VAL A 134 10.92 8.51 5.94
C VAL A 134 11.03 9.95 5.47
N VAL A 135 10.94 10.92 6.37
CA VAL A 135 11.08 12.36 6.03
C VAL A 135 12.44 12.66 5.37
N TYR A 136 13.52 12.09 5.89
CA TYR A 136 14.86 12.25 5.32
C TYR A 136 14.92 11.72 3.88
N ILE A 137 14.48 10.47 3.65
CA ILE A 137 14.48 9.84 2.31
C ILE A 137 13.63 10.66 1.33
N LEU A 138 12.46 11.13 1.75
CA LEU A 138 11.60 11.98 0.89
C LEU A 138 12.28 13.30 0.51
N ARG A 139 13.10 13.88 1.39
CA ARG A 139 13.85 15.10 1.08
C ARG A 139 14.93 14.83 0.04
N GLU A 140 15.69 13.76 0.20
CA GLU A 140 16.71 13.35 -0.77
C GLU A 140 16.08 13.08 -2.15
N LEU A 141 14.99 12.29 -2.19
CA LEU A 141 14.24 12.02 -3.43
C LEU A 141 13.71 13.30 -4.08
N SER A 142 13.23 14.25 -3.29
CA SER A 142 12.71 15.51 -3.81
C SER A 142 13.78 16.39 -4.46
N ALA A 143 15.03 16.27 -4.01
CA ALA A 143 16.17 17.06 -4.45
C ALA A 143 16.88 16.47 -5.68
N TYR A 144 16.72 15.16 -5.93
CA TYR A 144 17.37 14.46 -7.05
C TYR A 144 16.99 15.06 -8.42
N GLY A 145 15.69 15.27 -8.69
CA GLY A 145 15.20 15.86 -9.94
C GLY A 145 15.37 17.39 -10.09
N GLN A 146 16.42 17.97 -9.49
CA GLN A 146 16.82 19.38 -9.70
C GLN A 146 18.23 19.50 -10.28
N LYS A 147 19.01 18.42 -10.31
CA LYS A 147 20.44 18.44 -10.63
C LYS A 147 20.78 18.08 -12.09
N GLU A 148 19.85 17.50 -12.82
CA GLU A 148 20.02 17.15 -14.23
C GLU A 148 18.87 17.76 -15.04
N ASP A 149 19.17 18.27 -16.23
CA ASP A 149 18.32 19.04 -17.16
C ASP A 149 17.14 18.22 -17.75
N GLU A 150 16.71 17.17 -17.05
CA GLU A 150 15.70 16.20 -17.46
C GLU A 150 14.42 16.31 -16.62
N GLU A 151 13.33 15.95 -17.26
CA GLU A 151 11.97 15.83 -16.74
C GLU A 151 11.95 15.37 -15.28
N THR A 152 11.44 16.21 -14.37
CA THR A 152 11.29 15.82 -12.95
C THR A 152 10.54 14.49 -12.88
N THR A 153 11.23 13.43 -12.43
CA THR A 153 10.60 12.12 -12.22
C THR A 153 9.34 12.26 -11.38
N ARG A 154 8.25 11.58 -11.77
CA ARG A 154 6.96 11.62 -11.07
C ARG A 154 7.10 11.35 -9.57
N LEU A 155 8.02 10.45 -9.23
CA LEU A 155 8.40 10.11 -7.85
C LEU A 155 8.93 11.33 -7.06
N ALA A 156 9.85 12.11 -7.64
CA ALA A 156 10.37 13.31 -7.00
C ALA A 156 9.28 14.38 -6.81
N HIS A 157 8.38 14.53 -7.78
CA HIS A 157 7.22 15.43 -7.64
C HIS A 157 6.28 14.97 -6.51
N ALA A 158 5.93 13.69 -6.48
CA ALA A 158 5.08 13.12 -5.44
C ALA A 158 5.71 13.28 -4.04
N ALA A 159 7.03 13.12 -3.91
CA ALA A 159 7.74 13.29 -2.63
C ALA A 159 7.67 14.74 -2.14
N ARG A 160 7.88 15.72 -3.04
CA ARG A 160 7.69 17.15 -2.74
C ARG A 160 6.27 17.45 -2.28
N THR A 161 5.28 16.88 -2.95
CA THR A 161 3.86 17.08 -2.63
C THR A 161 3.52 16.52 -1.26
N LEU A 162 4.02 15.32 -0.92
CA LEU A 162 3.83 14.71 0.40
C LEU A 162 4.48 15.55 1.51
N LEU A 163 5.74 15.98 1.32
CA LEU A 163 6.44 16.84 2.29
C LEU A 163 5.72 18.19 2.49
N LYS A 164 5.19 18.79 1.42
CA LYS A 164 4.37 20.01 1.51
C LYS A 164 3.09 19.77 2.32
N LYS A 165 2.41 18.64 2.09
CA LYS A 165 1.21 18.24 2.85
C LYS A 165 1.54 18.09 4.34
N TRP A 166 2.60 17.37 4.68
CA TRP A 166 3.04 17.17 6.07
C TRP A 166 3.44 18.49 6.75
N ARG A 167 4.13 19.40 6.05
CA ARG A 167 4.46 20.73 6.59
C ARG A 167 3.22 21.57 6.91
N ARG A 168 2.15 21.49 6.10
CA ARG A 168 0.90 22.21 6.37
C ARG A 168 0.22 21.69 7.63
N ILE A 169 0.22 20.37 7.82
CA ILE A 169 -0.39 19.72 8.99
C ILE A 169 0.37 20.11 10.28
N THR A 170 1.70 20.13 10.26
CA THR A 170 2.52 20.46 11.44
C THR A 170 2.69 21.96 11.67
N GLY A 171 2.68 22.78 10.62
CA GLY A 171 2.84 24.23 10.68
C GLY A 171 1.58 25.00 11.10
N GLY A 172 0.39 24.42 10.93
CA GLY A 172 -0.89 25.04 11.33
C GLY A 172 -1.12 25.13 12.85
N GLY A 173 -0.27 24.49 13.67
CA GLY A 173 -0.39 24.48 15.13
C GLY A 173 0.37 25.58 15.88
N ARG A 174 1.13 26.46 15.20
CA ARG A 174 1.98 27.49 15.83
C ARG A 174 1.42 28.93 15.78
N GLN A 175 0.12 29.11 15.52
CA GLN A 175 -0.54 30.42 15.58
C GLN A 175 -1.80 30.42 16.46
N LYS A 176 -1.70 29.96 17.70
CA LYS A 176 -2.53 30.44 18.83
C LYS A 176 -1.66 30.36 20.08
N PHE A 177 -1.78 31.34 20.97
CA PHE A 177 -0.91 31.65 22.13
C PHE A 177 0.17 32.71 21.83
N ALA A 178 -0.32 33.93 21.60
CA ALA A 178 0.30 35.15 22.10
C ALA A 178 -0.30 35.44 23.49
#